data_AF-A0A0K2VTJ0-F1
#
_entry.id   AF-A0A0K2VTJ0-F1
#
_cell.length_a   1.000
_cell.length_b   1.000
_cell.length_c   1.000
_cell.angle_alpha   90.00
_cell.angle_beta   90.00
_cell.angle_gamma   90.00
#
_symmetry.space_group_name_H-M   'P 1'
#
loop_
_entity.id
_entity.type
_entity.pdbx_description
1 polymer ?
#
loop_
_entity_poly.entity_id
_entity_poly.type
_entity_poly.pdbx_seq_one_letter_code
_entity_poly.pdbx_strand_id
1 'polypeptide(L)'
;MERELQFTQRIYLDSRPLAAGVIEPEAAHLQLISHVERLKSESGLILEGGSISLLNCMARSFYWDGRFQWRVKRLRLGRPDLFLARAKRRVMEMFAIREERPSLLQELADLWKEDGIGPILEDIDGYRCTIRFARERNLAISALLHLNPERQQELIEAIADEYLEHAHWQERDFPNWQEGEDVRLVPLPTAQWKKNAD
;
A
#
# COMPACT_ATOMS: atom_id res chain seq x y z
N MET A 1 2.90 19.55 -9.96
CA MET A 1 2.71 18.58 -8.87
C MET A 1 3.42 19.02 -7.60
N GLU A 2 4.71 19.41 -7.63
CA GLU A 2 5.43 19.82 -6.40
C GLU A 2 4.90 21.07 -5.70
N ARG A 3 4.33 22.07 -6.42
CA ARG A 3 3.76 23.28 -5.79
C ARG A 3 2.41 23.05 -5.10
N GLU A 4 1.61 22.07 -5.52
CA GLU A 4 0.29 21.79 -4.92
C GLU A 4 0.40 21.12 -3.54
N LEU A 5 1.52 20.44 -3.26
CA LEU A 5 1.71 19.70 -2.00
C LEU A 5 2.33 20.54 -0.87
N GLN A 6 2.92 21.70 -1.17
CA GLN A 6 3.61 22.56 -0.19
C GLN A 6 2.71 23.09 0.93
N PHE A 7 1.38 23.06 0.73
CA PHE A 7 0.38 23.48 1.71
C PHE A 7 -0.57 22.34 2.10
N THR A 8 -0.11 21.08 1.98
CA THR A 8 -0.91 19.91 2.36
C THR A 8 -0.43 19.30 3.67
N GLN A 9 -1.37 18.87 4.51
CA GLN A 9 -1.10 18.10 5.72
C GLN A 9 -1.45 16.63 5.49
N ARG A 10 -0.52 15.72 5.80
CA ARG A 10 -0.79 14.28 5.75
C ARG A 10 -1.58 13.85 6.98
N ILE A 11 -2.74 13.24 6.74
CA ILE A 11 -3.57 12.64 7.78
C ILE A 11 -3.62 11.14 7.49
N TYR A 12 -3.22 10.33 8.46
CA TYR A 12 -3.34 8.88 8.37
C TYR A 12 -4.75 8.46 8.77
N LEU A 13 -5.27 7.42 8.10
CA LEU A 13 -6.61 6.90 8.35
C LEU A 13 -6.76 6.42 9.80
N ASP A 14 -5.70 5.82 10.35
CA ASP A 14 -5.61 5.36 11.72
C ASP A 14 -4.14 5.50 12.20
N SER A 15 -3.94 5.52 13.51
CA SER A 15 -2.64 5.52 14.18
C SER A 15 -2.49 4.34 15.16
N ARG A 16 -3.35 3.33 15.05
CA ARG A 16 -3.28 2.11 15.86
C ARG A 16 -1.94 1.37 15.71
N PRO A 17 -1.43 0.73 16.77
CA PRO A 17 -0.25 -0.11 16.66
C PRO A 17 -0.53 -1.32 15.76
N LEU A 18 0.51 -1.83 15.11
CA LEU A 18 0.39 -2.99 14.21
C LEU A 18 -0.09 -4.26 14.95
N ALA A 19 0.25 -4.37 16.24
CA ALA A 19 -0.22 -5.42 17.13
C ALA A 19 -1.74 -5.50 17.28
N ALA A 20 -2.46 -4.42 16.96
CA ALA A 20 -3.91 -4.43 16.94
C ALA A 20 -4.48 -5.15 15.69
N GLY A 21 -3.64 -5.59 14.75
CA GLY A 21 -4.04 -6.31 13.54
C GLY A 21 -4.49 -5.40 12.39
N VAL A 22 -4.77 -6.04 11.24
CA VAL A 22 -5.25 -5.38 10.03
C VAL A 22 -6.67 -4.87 10.25
N ILE A 23 -6.95 -3.65 9.78
CA ILE A 23 -8.29 -3.05 9.87
C ILE A 23 -9.16 -3.66 8.78
N GLU A 24 -10.34 -4.15 9.16
CA GLU A 24 -11.34 -4.65 8.21
C GLU A 24 -11.72 -3.56 7.19
N PRO A 25 -11.88 -3.91 5.89
CA PRO A 25 -12.11 -2.93 4.83
C PRO A 25 -13.30 -2.00 5.05
N GLU A 26 -14.42 -2.54 5.55
CA GLU A 26 -15.63 -1.77 5.85
C GLU A 26 -15.42 -0.81 7.02
N ALA A 27 -14.66 -1.23 8.06
CA ALA A 27 -14.33 -0.36 9.19
C ALA A 27 -13.40 0.77 8.75
N ALA A 28 -12.38 0.47 7.93
CA ALA A 28 -11.50 1.46 7.32
C ALA A 28 -12.29 2.46 6.45
N HIS A 29 -13.28 1.97 5.69
CA HIS A 29 -14.13 2.83 4.86
C HIS A 29 -15.01 3.77 5.71
N LEU A 30 -15.61 3.28 6.80
CA LEU A 30 -16.37 4.12 7.72
C LEU A 30 -15.49 5.17 8.42
N GLN A 31 -14.28 4.80 8.84
CA GLN A 31 -13.30 5.75 9.36
C GLN A 31 -12.96 6.82 8.31
N LEU A 32 -12.75 6.43 7.06
CA LEU A 32 -12.43 7.36 5.97
C LEU A 32 -13.57 8.37 5.76
N ILE A 33 -14.83 7.89 5.74
CA ILE A 33 -16.01 8.76 5.71
C ILE A 33 -16.00 9.74 6.88
N SER A 34 -15.72 9.26 8.10
CA SER A 34 -15.68 10.12 9.29
C SER A 34 -14.62 11.23 9.18
N HIS A 35 -13.44 10.92 8.64
CA HIS A 35 -12.39 11.92 8.39
C HIS A 35 -12.84 12.96 7.36
N VAL A 36 -13.45 12.53 6.25
CA VAL A 36 -13.97 13.43 5.20
C VAL A 36 -15.06 14.35 5.75
N GLU A 37 -16.02 13.81 6.51
CA GLU A 37 -17.09 14.61 7.13
C GLU A 37 -16.57 15.64 8.12
N ARG A 38 -15.54 15.30 8.90
CA ARG A 38 -14.91 16.23 9.85
C ARG A 38 -14.21 17.38 9.13
N LEU A 39 -13.71 17.15 7.92
CA LEU A 39 -12.96 18.11 7.12
C LEU A 39 -13.78 18.72 5.98
N LYS A 40 -15.11 18.59 5.99
CA LYS A 40 -15.99 19.07 4.92
C LYS A 40 -15.96 20.59 4.69
N SER A 41 -15.46 21.37 5.65
CA SER A 41 -15.28 22.81 5.53
C SER A 41 -14.01 23.20 4.78
N GLU A 42 -13.08 22.26 4.60
CA GLU A 42 -11.85 22.50 3.86
C GLU A 42 -12.14 22.62 2.36
N SER A 43 -11.33 23.41 1.65
CA SER A 43 -11.54 23.66 0.21
C SER A 43 -11.29 22.44 -0.69
N GLY A 44 -10.65 21.40 -0.17
CA GLY A 44 -10.38 20.17 -0.90
C GLY A 44 -9.59 19.17 -0.07
N LEU A 45 -9.76 17.89 -0.39
CA LEU A 45 -9.05 16.78 0.24
C LEU A 45 -8.40 15.92 -0.85
N ILE A 46 -7.23 15.37 -0.55
CA ILE A 46 -6.54 14.41 -1.40
C ILE A 46 -6.67 13.04 -0.76
N LEU A 47 -7.35 12.13 -1.45
CA LEU A 47 -7.38 10.71 -1.07
C LEU A 47 -6.28 9.98 -1.85
N GLU A 48 -5.29 9.47 -1.14
CA GLU A 48 -4.12 8.79 -1.72
C GLU A 48 -3.94 7.44 -1.03
N GLY A 49 -3.80 6.37 -1.83
CA GLY A 49 -3.55 5.03 -1.32
C GLY A 49 -3.76 3.94 -2.38
N GLY A 50 -3.34 2.72 -2.03
CA GLY A 50 -3.39 1.55 -2.91
C GLY A 50 -4.06 0.31 -2.30
N SER A 51 -4.89 0.48 -1.26
CA SER A 51 -5.61 -0.64 -0.63
C SER A 51 -6.73 -1.14 -1.55
N ILE A 52 -6.53 -2.32 -2.15
CA ILE A 52 -7.51 -2.93 -3.08
C ILE A 52 -8.89 -3.03 -2.42
N SER A 53 -8.95 -3.54 -1.19
CA SER A 53 -10.21 -3.78 -0.47
C SER A 53 -10.92 -2.47 -0.12
N LEU A 54 -10.21 -1.48 0.40
CA LEU A 54 -10.79 -0.17 0.73
C LEU A 54 -11.32 0.57 -0.51
N LEU A 55 -10.56 0.58 -1.61
CA LEU A 55 -10.99 1.20 -2.86
C LEU A 55 -12.25 0.52 -3.40
N ASN A 56 -12.37 -0.81 -3.27
CA ASN A 56 -13.58 -1.55 -3.63
C ASN A 56 -14.78 -1.23 -2.71
N CYS A 57 -14.57 -1.05 -1.40
CA CYS A 57 -15.61 -0.57 -0.49
C CYS A 57 -16.10 0.83 -0.89
N MET A 58 -15.17 1.73 -1.24
CA MET A 58 -15.51 3.06 -1.75
C MET A 58 -16.34 2.95 -3.03
N ALA A 59 -15.92 2.14 -4.00
CA ALA A 59 -16.63 1.99 -5.27
C ALA A 59 -18.07 1.44 -5.15
N ARG A 60 -18.37 0.70 -4.08
CA ARG A 60 -19.70 0.14 -3.79
C ARG A 60 -20.59 1.07 -2.96
N SER A 61 -20.05 2.17 -2.44
CA SER A 61 -20.76 3.04 -1.52
C SER A 61 -21.39 4.24 -2.24
N PHE A 62 -22.70 4.43 -2.02
CA PHE A 62 -23.42 5.62 -2.47
C PHE A 62 -22.94 6.93 -1.80
N TYR A 63 -22.12 6.86 -0.74
CA TYR A 63 -21.61 8.04 -0.06
C TYR A 63 -20.80 8.95 -1.01
N TRP A 64 -20.05 8.36 -1.94
CA TRP A 64 -19.15 9.10 -2.83
C TRP A 64 -19.83 9.59 -4.11
N ASP A 65 -21.05 9.15 -4.41
CA ASP A 65 -21.81 9.55 -5.59
C ASP A 65 -22.60 10.85 -5.34
N GLY A 66 -22.44 11.83 -6.23
CA GLY A 66 -23.23 13.06 -6.26
C GLY A 66 -22.98 14.10 -5.17
N ARG A 67 -22.10 13.84 -4.19
CA ARG A 67 -21.81 14.77 -3.07
C ARG A 67 -20.57 15.64 -3.26
N PHE A 68 -19.65 15.22 -4.12
CA PHE A 68 -18.33 15.85 -4.27
C PHE A 68 -18.01 16.10 -5.75
N GLN A 69 -17.17 17.11 -5.99
CA GLN A 69 -16.45 17.26 -7.24
C GLN A 69 -15.17 16.43 -7.16
N TRP A 70 -14.91 15.61 -8.18
CA TRP A 70 -13.74 14.72 -8.17
C TRP A 70 -12.76 15.08 -9.27
N ARG A 71 -11.48 15.00 -8.89
CA ARG A 71 -10.37 14.79 -9.82
C ARG A 71 -9.78 13.42 -9.53
N VAL A 72 -9.89 12.50 -10.48
CA VAL A 72 -9.44 11.11 -10.32
C VAL A 72 -8.26 10.85 -11.24
N LYS A 73 -7.20 10.28 -10.67
CA LYS A 73 -6.00 9.86 -11.41
C LYS A 73 -5.56 8.49 -10.94
N ARG A 74 -5.48 7.52 -11.87
CA ARG A 74 -4.91 6.20 -11.61
C ARG A 74 -3.47 6.14 -12.11
N LEU A 75 -2.53 5.88 -11.20
CA LEU A 75 -1.16 5.55 -11.57
C LEU A 75 -1.10 4.08 -11.97
N ARG A 76 -0.82 3.82 -13.24
CA ARG A 76 -0.76 2.46 -13.78
C ARG A 76 0.63 1.86 -13.64
N LEU A 77 0.69 0.54 -13.47
CA LEU A 77 1.89 -0.26 -13.58
C LEU A 77 2.48 -0.08 -14.99
N GLY A 78 3.69 0.46 -15.02
CA GLY A 78 4.45 0.63 -16.26
C GLY A 78 5.20 -0.66 -16.64
N ARG A 79 6.30 -0.50 -17.37
CA ARG A 79 7.16 -1.64 -17.70
C ARG A 79 7.73 -2.30 -16.42
N PRO A 80 7.75 -3.65 -16.33
CA PRO A 80 8.24 -4.36 -15.14
C PRO A 80 9.69 -4.01 -14.76
N ASP A 81 10.59 -3.85 -15.73
CA ASP A 81 11.99 -3.49 -15.48
C ASP A 81 12.14 -2.13 -14.77
N LEU A 82 11.38 -1.13 -15.23
CA LEU A 82 11.35 0.20 -14.62
C LEU A 82 10.62 0.22 -13.27
N PHE A 83 9.64 -0.66 -13.07
CA PHE A 83 9.01 -0.85 -11.77
C PHE A 83 10.00 -1.45 -10.77
N LEU A 84 10.64 -2.57 -11.12
CA LEU A 84 11.61 -3.26 -10.27
C LEU A 84 12.78 -2.37 -9.89
N ALA A 85 13.31 -1.58 -10.83
CA ALA A 85 14.38 -0.62 -10.52
C ALA A 85 13.96 0.41 -9.44
N ARG A 86 12.71 0.88 -9.48
CA ARG A 86 12.15 1.78 -8.46
C ARG A 86 11.84 1.07 -7.15
N ALA A 87 11.31 -0.15 -7.22
CA ALA A 87 11.02 -0.98 -6.05
C ALA A 87 12.30 -1.32 -5.28
N LYS A 88 13.37 -1.78 -5.96
CA LYS A 88 14.68 -2.02 -5.34
C LYS A 88 15.23 -0.78 -4.65
N ARG A 89 15.14 0.39 -5.30
CA ARG A 89 15.52 1.67 -4.68
C ARG A 89 14.73 1.97 -3.41
N ARG A 90 13.41 1.79 -3.47
CA ARG A 90 12.52 2.01 -2.33
C ARG A 90 12.88 1.08 -1.16
N VAL A 91 13.15 -0.19 -1.43
CA VAL A 91 13.55 -1.16 -0.39
C VAL A 91 14.90 -0.79 0.21
N MET A 92 15.89 -0.39 -0.61
CA MET A 92 17.17 0.13 -0.10
C MET A 92 16.98 1.32 0.85
N GLU A 93 16.11 2.27 0.49
CA GLU A 93 15.78 3.41 1.36
C GLU A 93 15.10 2.97 2.66
N MET A 94 14.25 1.94 2.61
CA MET A 94 13.59 1.37 3.79
C MET A 94 14.54 0.57 4.68
N PHE A 95 15.65 0.05 4.14
CA PHE A 95 16.69 -0.64 4.89
C PHE A 95 17.71 0.32 5.50
N ALA A 96 17.80 1.54 4.99
CA ALA A 96 18.73 2.54 5.51
C ALA A 96 18.37 2.93 6.94
N ILE A 97 19.36 2.88 7.83
CA ILE A 97 19.24 3.36 9.21
C ILE A 97 19.20 4.89 9.19
N ARG A 98 18.19 5.47 9.83
CA ARG A 98 18.01 6.93 9.95
C ARG A 98 17.72 7.28 11.41
N GLU A 99 18.23 8.41 11.88
CA GLU A 99 18.03 8.85 13.28
C GLU A 99 16.55 9.06 13.62
N GLU A 100 15.76 9.52 12.65
CA GLU A 100 14.36 9.90 12.85
C GLU A 100 13.36 8.74 12.68
N ARG A 101 13.78 7.59 12.13
CA ARG A 101 12.90 6.46 11.84
C ARG A 101 13.66 5.13 11.77
N PRO A 102 13.14 4.06 12.43
CA PRO A 102 13.71 2.74 12.25
C PRO A 102 13.62 2.26 10.80
N SER A 103 14.63 1.52 10.37
CA SER A 103 14.57 0.75 9.12
C SER A 103 13.52 -0.38 9.23
N LEU A 104 13.08 -0.92 8.09
CA LEU A 104 12.14 -2.05 8.05
C LEU A 104 12.67 -3.24 8.86
N LEU A 105 13.97 -3.53 8.79
CA LEU A 105 14.56 -4.67 9.51
C LEU A 105 14.61 -4.43 11.02
N GLN A 106 14.86 -3.18 11.46
CA GLN A 106 14.78 -2.80 12.88
C GLN A 106 13.35 -2.89 13.39
N GLU A 107 12.40 -2.33 12.64
CA GLU A 107 10.96 -2.41 12.97
C GLU A 107 10.51 -3.87 13.09
N LEU A 108 10.89 -4.73 12.13
CA LEU A 108 10.61 -6.16 12.19
C LEU A 108 11.24 -6.83 13.42
N ALA A 109 12.52 -6.59 13.68
CA ALA A 109 13.22 -7.22 14.80
C ALA A 109 12.69 -6.79 16.17
N ASP A 110 12.19 -5.56 16.28
CA ASP A 110 11.55 -5.06 17.49
C ASP A 110 10.15 -5.63 17.67
N LEU A 111 9.32 -5.60 16.62
CA LEU A 111 7.97 -6.17 16.67
C LEU A 111 8.03 -7.68 16.95
N TRP A 112 8.98 -8.42 16.37
CA TRP A 112 9.09 -9.88 16.54
C TRP A 112 9.31 -10.35 17.99
N LYS A 113 9.59 -9.43 18.92
CA LYS A 113 9.68 -9.72 20.36
C LYS A 113 8.29 -9.84 21.01
N GLU A 114 7.25 -9.36 20.36
CA GLU A 114 5.87 -9.41 20.85
C GLU A 114 5.22 -10.75 20.52
N ASP A 115 4.62 -11.40 21.52
CA ASP A 115 3.95 -12.67 21.33
C ASP A 115 2.71 -12.52 20.42
N GLY A 116 2.58 -13.41 19.44
CA GLY A 116 1.40 -13.48 18.56
C GLY A 116 1.39 -12.48 17.39
N ILE A 117 2.40 -11.63 17.22
CA ILE A 117 2.49 -10.68 16.10
C ILE A 117 2.87 -11.33 14.76
N GLY A 118 3.54 -12.49 14.83
CA GLY A 118 4.11 -13.17 13.65
C GLY A 118 3.12 -13.36 12.51
N PRO A 119 1.93 -13.96 12.75
CA PRO A 119 0.91 -14.10 11.73
C PRO A 119 0.47 -12.78 11.08
N ILE A 120 0.37 -11.69 11.85
CA ILE A 120 -0.02 -10.38 11.31
C ILE A 120 1.05 -9.84 10.36
N LEU A 121 2.33 -9.96 10.74
CA LEU A 121 3.45 -9.53 9.90
C LEU A 121 3.58 -10.37 8.63
N GLU A 122 3.22 -11.65 8.69
CA GLU A 122 3.20 -12.54 7.52
C GLU A 122 2.11 -12.18 6.50
N ASP A 123 1.12 -11.38 6.87
CA ASP A 123 0.10 -10.88 5.94
C ASP A 123 0.50 -9.56 5.25
N ILE A 124 1.65 -8.97 5.62
CA ILE A 124 2.10 -7.67 5.12
C ILE A 124 3.31 -7.83 4.20
N ASP A 125 3.19 -7.32 2.98
CA ASP A 125 4.26 -7.29 1.99
C ASP A 125 5.54 -6.62 2.53
N GLY A 126 6.69 -7.14 2.15
CA GLY A 126 7.99 -6.79 2.72
C GLY A 126 8.29 -7.59 3.99
N TYR A 127 7.41 -7.55 5.00
CA TYR A 127 7.59 -8.36 6.22
C TYR A 127 7.45 -9.85 5.92
N ARG A 128 6.39 -10.26 5.22
CA ARG A 128 6.17 -11.64 4.76
C ARG A 128 7.39 -12.19 4.01
N CYS A 129 7.87 -11.45 3.00
CA CYS A 129 9.03 -11.86 2.23
C CYS A 129 10.30 -11.95 3.10
N THR A 130 10.51 -11.00 4.01
CA THR A 130 11.65 -11.00 4.93
C THR A 130 11.63 -12.18 5.91
N ILE A 131 10.46 -12.50 6.48
CA ILE A 131 10.27 -13.65 7.38
C ILE A 131 10.48 -14.95 6.61
N ARG A 132 9.93 -15.08 5.40
CA ARG A 132 10.15 -16.23 4.52
C ARG A 132 11.63 -16.41 4.19
N PHE A 133 12.32 -15.34 3.81
CA PHE A 133 13.75 -15.34 3.53
C PHE A 133 14.59 -15.84 4.71
N ALA A 134 14.27 -15.38 5.93
CA ALA A 134 14.93 -15.84 7.15
C ALA A 134 14.71 -17.34 7.40
N ARG A 135 13.46 -17.81 7.27
CA ARG A 135 13.09 -19.23 7.45
C ARG A 135 13.81 -20.14 6.47
N GLU A 136 13.81 -19.80 5.18
CA GLU A 136 14.47 -20.59 4.14
C GLU A 136 15.98 -20.76 4.37
N ARG A 137 16.59 -19.81 5.09
CA ARG A 137 18.03 -19.80 5.40
C ARG A 137 18.33 -20.20 6.85
N ASN A 138 17.33 -20.64 7.60
CA ASN A 138 17.43 -20.98 9.02
C ASN A 138 18.09 -19.85 9.86
N LEU A 139 17.71 -18.60 9.58
CA LEU A 139 18.18 -17.41 10.28
C LEU A 139 17.17 -16.96 11.33
N ALA A 140 17.65 -16.55 12.50
CA ALA A 140 16.84 -15.79 13.43
C ALA A 140 16.52 -14.40 12.85
N ILE A 141 15.34 -13.86 13.15
CA ILE A 141 14.93 -12.53 12.66
C ILE A 141 15.91 -11.44 13.07
N SER A 142 16.44 -11.49 14.30
CA SER A 142 17.46 -10.54 14.77
C SER A 142 18.76 -10.58 13.96
N ALA A 143 19.10 -11.72 13.35
CA ALA A 143 20.29 -11.86 12.53
C ALA A 143 20.17 -11.12 11.18
N LEU A 144 18.96 -10.75 10.75
CA LEU A 144 18.74 -9.97 9.53
C LEU A 144 19.33 -8.57 9.61
N LEU A 145 19.53 -8.02 10.81
CA LEU A 145 20.17 -6.72 11.03
C LEU A 145 21.65 -6.70 10.63
N HIS A 146 22.25 -7.87 10.45
CA HIS A 146 23.68 -8.05 10.21
C HIS A 146 23.96 -8.88 8.96
N LEU A 147 23.06 -8.85 7.98
CA LEU A 147 23.29 -9.50 6.69
C LEU A 147 24.55 -8.94 6.02
N ASN A 148 25.29 -9.82 5.36
CA ASN A 148 26.36 -9.38 4.48
C ASN A 148 25.75 -8.71 3.22
N PRO A 149 26.53 -7.91 2.46
CA PRO A 149 26.01 -7.17 1.31
C PRO A 149 25.34 -8.05 0.25
N GLU A 150 25.85 -9.26 0.00
CA GLU A 150 25.28 -10.20 -0.97
C GLU A 150 23.87 -10.64 -0.56
N ARG A 151 23.69 -11.10 0.69
CA ARG A 151 22.38 -11.51 1.20
C ARG A 151 21.42 -10.35 1.35
N GLN A 152 21.93 -9.17 1.69
CA GLN A 152 21.11 -7.96 1.71
C GLN A 152 20.58 -7.65 0.30
N GLN A 153 21.42 -7.77 -0.72
CA GLN A 153 21.01 -7.60 -2.11
C GLN A 153 19.97 -8.66 -2.51
N GLU A 154 20.17 -9.94 -2.20
CA GLU A 154 19.17 -11.00 -2.45
C GLU A 154 17.81 -10.68 -1.84
N LEU A 155 17.79 -10.20 -0.58
CA LEU A 155 16.55 -9.85 0.11
C LEU A 155 15.87 -8.62 -0.53
N ILE A 156 16.65 -7.62 -0.94
CA ILE A 156 16.12 -6.45 -1.66
C ILE A 156 15.42 -6.87 -2.95
N GLU A 157 16.02 -7.81 -3.68
CA GLU A 157 15.44 -8.33 -4.92
C GLU A 157 14.15 -9.10 -4.66
N ALA A 158 14.16 -9.99 -3.66
CA ALA A 158 12.99 -10.78 -3.30
C ALA A 158 11.80 -9.91 -2.85
N ILE A 159 12.04 -8.82 -2.11
CA ILE A 159 10.97 -7.88 -1.72
C ILE A 159 10.48 -7.08 -2.94
N ALA A 160 11.38 -6.65 -3.82
CA ALA A 160 11.00 -5.92 -5.02
C ALA A 160 10.13 -6.76 -5.97
N ASP A 161 10.41 -8.06 -6.08
CA ASP A 161 9.60 -9.00 -6.85
C ASP A 161 8.22 -9.20 -6.21
N GLU A 162 8.13 -9.33 -4.88
CA GLU A 162 6.84 -9.36 -4.17
C GLU A 162 6.01 -8.09 -4.43
N TYR A 163 6.64 -6.91 -4.46
CA TYR A 163 5.95 -5.67 -4.80
C TYR A 163 5.44 -5.64 -6.24
N LEU A 164 6.15 -6.28 -7.18
CA LEU A 164 5.68 -6.39 -8.55
C LEU A 164 4.47 -7.32 -8.65
N GLU A 165 4.49 -8.46 -7.95
CA GLU A 165 3.34 -9.36 -7.85
C GLU A 165 2.11 -8.64 -7.27
N HIS A 166 2.30 -7.89 -6.18
CA HIS A 166 1.24 -7.08 -5.59
C HIS A 166 0.73 -5.99 -6.54
N ALA A 167 1.61 -5.31 -7.27
CA ALA A 167 1.22 -4.31 -8.26
C ALA A 167 0.39 -4.94 -9.41
N HIS A 168 0.67 -6.17 -9.80
CA HIS A 168 -0.18 -6.91 -10.74
C HIS A 168 -1.56 -7.21 -10.17
N TRP A 169 -1.66 -7.56 -8.89
CA TRP A 169 -2.97 -7.72 -8.22
C TRP A 169 -3.73 -6.40 -8.15
N GLN A 170 -3.04 -5.30 -7.84
CA GLN A 170 -3.65 -3.96 -7.86
C GLN A 170 -4.21 -3.62 -9.25
N GLU A 171 -3.46 -3.89 -10.33
CA GLU A 171 -3.97 -3.64 -11.67
C GLU A 171 -5.23 -4.44 -11.99
N ARG A 172 -5.25 -5.72 -11.58
CA ARG A 172 -6.38 -6.64 -11.79
C ARG A 172 -7.62 -6.25 -10.98
N ASP A 173 -7.44 -5.89 -9.71
CA ASP A 173 -8.53 -5.85 -8.72
C ASP A 173 -8.94 -4.43 -8.29
N PHE A 174 -8.20 -3.39 -8.69
CA PHE A 174 -8.63 -2.01 -8.47
C PHE A 174 -9.94 -1.69 -9.20
N PRO A 175 -10.85 -0.93 -8.56
CA PRO A 175 -12.06 -0.47 -9.22
C PRO A 175 -11.72 0.39 -10.44
N ASN A 176 -12.54 0.25 -11.48
CA ASN A 176 -12.39 1.00 -12.72
C ASN A 176 -13.13 2.34 -12.63
N TRP A 177 -12.60 3.32 -11.89
CA TRP A 177 -13.22 4.65 -11.82
C TRP A 177 -13.03 5.44 -13.11
N GLN A 178 -13.99 6.34 -13.38
CA GLN A 178 -13.81 7.36 -14.41
C GLN A 178 -12.66 8.29 -14.00
N GLU A 179 -11.64 8.43 -14.85
CA GLU A 179 -10.51 9.35 -14.64
C GLU A 179 -10.76 10.69 -15.32
N GLY A 180 -10.21 11.77 -14.76
CA GLY A 180 -10.35 13.13 -15.29
C GLY A 180 -10.74 14.17 -14.24
N GLU A 181 -11.16 15.34 -14.73
CA GLU A 181 -11.67 16.46 -13.93
C GLU A 181 -13.21 16.47 -13.98
N ASP A 182 -13.84 16.85 -12.87
CA ASP A 182 -15.30 16.89 -12.68
C ASP A 182 -16.02 15.57 -13.01
N VAL A 183 -15.39 14.46 -12.64
CA VAL A 183 -15.95 13.11 -12.80
C VAL A 183 -16.80 12.70 -11.61
N ARG A 184 -17.60 11.63 -11.76
CA ARG A 184 -18.23 10.97 -10.63
C ARG A 184 -17.36 9.81 -10.16
N LEU A 185 -17.30 9.58 -8.85
CA LEU A 185 -16.62 8.41 -8.29
C LEU A 185 -17.53 7.16 -8.35
N VAL A 186 -17.92 6.79 -9.56
CA VAL A 186 -18.71 5.58 -9.84
C VAL A 186 -17.84 4.64 -10.68
N PRO A 187 -17.73 3.35 -10.30
CA PRO A 187 -17.01 2.40 -11.13
C PRO A 187 -17.71 2.24 -12.49
N LEU A 188 -16.93 2.35 -13.56
CA LEU A 188 -17.35 2.05 -14.91
C LEU A 188 -17.66 0.55 -15.03
N PRO A 189 -18.65 0.16 -15.85
CA PRO A 189 -18.89 -1.25 -16.16
C PRO A 189 -17.59 -1.90 -16.64
N THR A 190 -17.24 -3.06 -16.09
CA THR A 190 -16.17 -3.88 -16.64
C THR A 190 -16.57 -4.23 -18.07
N ALA A 191 -15.77 -3.82 -19.06
CA ALA A 191 -15.97 -4.26 -20.43
C ALA A 191 -16.02 -5.80 -20.41
N GLN A 192 -17.15 -6.38 -20.79
CA GLN A 192 -17.23 -7.81 -21.05
C GLN A 192 -16.25 -8.09 -22.19
N TRP A 193 -15.07 -8.61 -21.86
CA TRP A 193 -14.18 -9.17 -22.87
C TRP A 193 -14.96 -10.32 -23.49
N LYS A 194 -15.50 -10.07 -24.69
CA LYS A 194 -16.25 -11.05 -25.46
C LYS A 194 -15.41 -12.32 -25.53
N LYS A 195 -15.98 -13.43 -25.04
CA LYS A 195 -15.71 -14.75 -25.64
C LYS A 195 -15.84 -14.56 -27.14
N ASN A 196 -14.74 -14.70 -27.87
CA ASN A 196 -14.68 -15.01 -29.29
C ASN A 196 -13.20 -15.18 -29.64
N ALA A 197 -12.72 -16.41 -29.56
CA ALA A 197 -11.77 -16.94 -30.52
C ALA A 197 -12.08 -18.43 -30.63
N ASP A 198 -12.58 -18.78 -31.82
CA ASP A 198 -12.85 -20.12 -32.31
C ASP A 198 -11.60 -21.01 -32.30
#